data_AF-A0A9P4V3P9-F1
#
_entry.id   AF-A0A9P4V3P9-F1
#
_cell.length_a   1.000
_cell.length_b   1.000
_cell.length_c   1.000
_cell.angle_alpha   90.00
_cell.angle_beta   90.00
_cell.angle_gamma   90.00
#
_symmetry.space_group_name_H-M   'P 1'
#
loop_
_entity.id
_entity.type
_entity.pdbx_description
1 polymer ?
#
loop_
_entity_poly.entity_id
_entity_poly.type
_entity_poly.pdbx_seq_one_letter_code
_entity_poly.pdbx_strand_id
1 'polypeptide(L)'
;MFIDKRVPYRLGTSKLPPLPIESDLVDGRFPPKVQEACDIAVEYLKDEPIAMLYIRRRGEERNTALILSSYAPALENKWRKAIEKLYECFEHEEGLIAELADYRVHNPLLPKSITTAEVDLHQVTALFDDHEWMTVDVLRWYSPVRQEDWPTIVVTARDASKDSWWLKKIPAVEQFLKDQGLDLEVVLLFLDQMFTHEKADYDLYGGGGGGRLYSGPNIGNSLGIQNVEGSASLGCRVLMEDGRQFGVTACRNFQQEPGSTRTELVGLNIQDPSHDDDRVAKQFKPDLANFGLEPLDLGKISAVSLGSSLIDWCLFELHRLEIVFDDPKVWAQIIDGKTYQVKKQGRSTGLTKGTISASPSIINSKYIEHTQDATKISSVRCITSKEDTPFYLAGDCGASVQENDSGTILGLCLAYNEASKVSYMIPMETIIGEINDAVTSKIKEPKETQLE
;
A
#
# COMPACT_ATOMS: atom_id res chain seq x y z
N MET A 1 -22.37 -30.09 12.13
CA MET A 1 -21.60 -28.90 12.51
C MET A 1 -20.52 -28.66 11.48
N PHE A 2 -20.50 -27.46 10.89
CA PHE A 2 -19.44 -27.01 9.99
C PHE A 2 -18.49 -26.11 10.79
N ILE A 3 -17.17 -26.33 10.69
CA ILE A 3 -16.15 -25.46 11.27
C ILE A 3 -15.23 -25.02 10.14
N ASP A 4 -15.25 -23.73 9.83
CA ASP A 4 -14.35 -23.19 8.82
C ASP A 4 -12.91 -23.17 9.34
N LYS A 5 -11.99 -23.68 8.51
CA LYS A 5 -10.53 -23.72 8.74
C LYS A 5 -9.74 -23.22 7.54
N ARG A 6 -10.42 -22.68 6.52
CA ARG A 6 -9.79 -22.29 5.26
C ARG A 6 -8.84 -21.11 5.47
N VAL A 7 -9.23 -20.18 6.34
CA VAL A 7 -8.42 -19.03 6.73
C VAL A 7 -7.37 -19.46 7.77
N PRO A 8 -6.07 -19.28 7.50
CA PRO A 8 -5.01 -19.64 8.44
C PRO A 8 -5.21 -19.00 9.81
N TYR A 9 -4.98 -19.78 10.87
CA TYR A 9 -4.96 -19.32 12.28
C TYR A 9 -6.29 -18.76 12.78
N ARG A 10 -7.40 -19.18 12.15
CA ARG A 10 -8.75 -18.77 12.49
C ARG A 10 -9.70 -19.95 12.39
N LEU A 11 -10.64 -20.05 13.33
CA LEU A 11 -11.70 -21.04 13.34
C LEU A 11 -13.05 -20.34 13.49
N GLY A 12 -14.01 -20.74 12.67
CA GLY A 12 -15.35 -20.14 12.67
C GLY A 12 -16.45 -21.17 12.65
N THR A 13 -17.56 -20.82 13.30
CA THR A 13 -18.84 -21.56 13.21
C THR A 13 -19.55 -21.38 11.87
N SER A 14 -19.09 -20.43 11.06
CA SER A 14 -19.55 -20.13 9.71
C SER A 14 -18.36 -19.90 8.79
N LYS A 15 -18.64 -19.73 7.49
CA LYS A 15 -17.63 -19.34 6.50
C LYS A 15 -17.06 -17.97 6.90
N LEU A 16 -15.78 -17.94 7.28
CA LEU A 16 -15.10 -16.73 7.70
C LEU A 16 -14.67 -15.89 6.49
N PRO A 17 -14.78 -14.55 6.57
CA PRO A 17 -14.27 -13.66 5.53
C PRO A 17 -12.74 -13.61 5.57
N PRO A 18 -12.07 -13.36 4.43
CA PRO A 18 -10.64 -13.06 4.36
C PRO A 18 -10.28 -11.78 5.16
N LEU A 19 -9.01 -11.60 5.48
CA LEU A 19 -8.48 -10.44 6.22
C LEU A 19 -7.83 -9.40 5.30
N PRO A 20 -7.68 -8.13 5.72
CA PRO A 20 -8.24 -7.53 6.93
C PRO A 20 -9.77 -7.48 6.87
N ILE A 21 -10.39 -7.44 8.05
CA ILE A 21 -11.83 -7.32 8.21
C ILE A 21 -12.09 -6.00 8.91
N GLU A 22 -12.88 -5.12 8.29
CA GLU A 22 -13.40 -3.94 8.95
C GLU A 22 -14.50 -4.37 9.93
N SER A 23 -14.37 -3.96 11.19
CA SER A 23 -15.32 -4.33 12.24
C SER A 23 -15.47 -3.24 13.28
N ASP A 24 -16.71 -3.03 13.71
CA ASP A 24 -17.07 -2.14 14.80
C ASP A 24 -17.28 -2.94 16.10
N LEU A 25 -16.87 -2.38 17.23
CA LEU A 25 -17.24 -2.93 18.54
C LEU A 25 -18.74 -2.71 18.77
N VAL A 26 -19.47 -3.78 19.04
CA VAL A 26 -20.88 -3.71 19.43
C VAL A 26 -20.91 -3.42 20.93
N ASP A 27 -21.52 -2.28 21.31
CA ASP A 27 -21.78 -1.80 22.68
C ASP A 27 -21.11 -2.67 23.75
N GLY A 28 -19.91 -2.29 24.21
CA GLY A 28 -18.85 -3.12 24.83
C GLY A 28 -19.17 -4.03 26.04
N ARG A 29 -20.32 -4.70 26.03
CA ARG A 29 -20.80 -5.73 26.94
C ARG A 29 -21.43 -6.83 26.10
N PHE A 30 -20.95 -8.05 26.30
CA PHE A 30 -21.61 -9.22 25.75
C PHE A 30 -23.04 -9.34 26.32
N PRO A 31 -24.03 -9.73 25.49
CA PRO A 31 -25.29 -10.22 26.03
C PRO A 31 -25.00 -11.36 27.04
N PRO A 32 -25.70 -11.44 28.19
CA PRO A 32 -25.35 -12.39 29.26
C PRO A 32 -25.18 -13.85 28.80
N LYS A 33 -26.03 -14.30 27.88
CA LYS A 33 -25.94 -15.65 27.28
C LYS A 33 -24.67 -15.84 26.44
N VAL A 34 -24.25 -14.81 25.70
CA VAL A 34 -23.02 -14.85 24.90
C VAL A 34 -21.81 -14.84 25.83
N GLN A 35 -21.86 -14.06 26.90
CA GLN A 35 -20.81 -14.08 27.93
C GLN A 35 -20.67 -15.47 28.55
N GLU A 36 -21.78 -16.09 28.99
CA GLU A 36 -21.76 -17.44 29.56
C GLU A 36 -21.19 -18.48 28.59
N ALA A 37 -21.58 -18.43 27.31
CA ALA A 37 -21.03 -19.31 26.28
C ALA A 37 -19.52 -19.10 26.08
N CYS A 38 -19.08 -17.84 26.04
CA CYS A 38 -17.66 -17.48 25.94
C CYS A 38 -16.86 -17.94 27.17
N ASP A 39 -17.39 -17.79 28.38
CA ASP A 39 -16.75 -18.25 29.61
C ASP A 39 -16.50 -19.77 29.58
N ILE A 40 -17.47 -20.55 29.09
CA ILE A 40 -17.30 -22.00 28.89
C ILE A 40 -16.21 -22.30 27.85
N ALA A 41 -16.15 -21.54 26.76
CA ALA A 41 -15.13 -21.71 25.73
C ALA A 41 -13.72 -21.37 26.24
N VAL A 42 -13.61 -20.33 27.08
CA VAL A 42 -12.37 -19.89 27.72
C VAL A 42 -11.78 -20.96 28.63
N GLU A 43 -12.59 -21.80 29.28
CA GLU A 43 -12.08 -22.92 30.10
C GLU A 43 -11.19 -23.90 29.31
N TYR A 44 -11.42 -24.06 28.00
CA TYR A 44 -10.55 -24.88 27.14
C TYR A 44 -9.20 -24.22 26.86
N LEU A 45 -9.11 -22.91 27.06
CA LEU A 45 -7.97 -22.05 26.74
C LEU A 45 -7.35 -21.38 27.96
N LYS A 46 -7.76 -21.74 29.19
CA LYS A 46 -7.40 -21.07 30.45
C LYS A 46 -5.91 -20.85 30.74
N ASP A 47 -5.03 -21.57 30.04
CA ASP A 47 -3.58 -21.46 30.17
C ASP A 47 -2.98 -20.44 29.17
N GLU A 48 -3.80 -19.86 28.29
CA GLU A 48 -3.40 -18.96 27.23
C GLU A 48 -3.87 -17.52 27.53
N PRO A 49 -3.14 -16.49 27.04
CA PRO A 49 -3.66 -15.14 27.02
C PRO A 49 -4.88 -15.08 26.09
N ILE A 50 -5.98 -14.53 26.61
CA ILE A 50 -7.24 -14.42 25.88
C ILE A 50 -7.80 -13.01 25.97
N ALA A 51 -8.34 -12.52 24.85
CA ALA A 51 -9.25 -11.38 24.82
C ALA A 51 -10.56 -11.79 24.15
N MET A 52 -11.68 -11.21 24.61
CA MET A 52 -13.00 -11.46 24.04
C MET A 52 -13.57 -10.15 23.53
N LEU A 53 -14.02 -10.15 22.28
CA LEU A 53 -14.62 -9.00 21.61
C LEU A 53 -15.99 -9.37 21.06
N TYR A 54 -16.94 -8.44 21.17
CA TYR A 54 -18.23 -8.54 20.51
C TYR A 54 -18.26 -7.52 19.39
N ILE A 55 -18.20 -7.99 18.14
CA ILE A 55 -18.00 -7.13 16.98
C ILE A 55 -19.13 -7.29 15.96
N ARG A 56 -19.33 -6.25 15.16
CA ARG A 56 -20.12 -6.31 13.93
C ARG A 56 -19.19 -6.01 12.78
N ARG A 57 -19.07 -6.95 11.86
CA ARG A 57 -18.25 -6.74 10.67
C ARG A 57 -19.00 -5.88 9.68
N ARG A 58 -18.29 -4.99 8.99
CA ARG A 58 -18.90 -4.10 8.01
C ARG A 58 -19.50 -4.93 6.87
N GLY A 59 -20.77 -4.65 6.55
CA GLY A 59 -21.51 -5.38 5.52
C GLY A 59 -22.10 -6.72 5.97
N GLU A 60 -21.90 -7.13 7.23
CA GLU A 60 -22.58 -8.29 7.81
C GLU A 60 -23.73 -7.85 8.73
N GLU A 61 -24.87 -8.54 8.65
CA GLU A 61 -26.01 -8.32 9.56
C GLU A 61 -25.81 -8.99 10.93
N ARG A 62 -24.94 -9.99 10.98
CA ARG A 62 -24.70 -10.83 12.16
C ARG A 62 -23.61 -10.24 13.04
N ASN A 63 -23.78 -10.36 14.34
CA ASN A 63 -22.70 -10.04 15.28
C ASN A 63 -21.77 -11.25 15.41
N THR A 64 -20.51 -11.01 15.74
CA THR A 64 -19.49 -12.03 15.97
C THR A 64 -19.00 -11.96 17.41
N ALA A 65 -19.10 -13.07 18.13
CA ALA A 65 -18.35 -13.32 19.35
C ALA A 65 -16.94 -13.79 18.96
N LEU A 66 -15.98 -12.88 19.03
CA LEU A 66 -14.59 -13.09 18.65
C LEU A 66 -13.74 -13.35 19.90
N ILE A 67 -13.10 -14.50 19.96
CA ILE A 67 -12.12 -14.85 20.99
C ILE A 67 -10.73 -14.80 20.35
N LEU A 68 -9.87 -13.92 20.88
CA LEU A 68 -8.48 -13.79 20.47
C LEU A 68 -7.60 -14.57 21.44
N SER A 69 -6.71 -15.42 20.92
CA SER A 69 -5.76 -16.20 21.71
C SER A 69 -4.47 -16.41 20.92
N SER A 70 -3.35 -16.76 21.55
CA SER A 70 -2.15 -17.20 20.83
C SER A 70 -2.42 -18.52 20.10
N TYR A 71 -2.15 -18.58 18.80
CA TYR A 71 -2.14 -19.84 18.08
C TYR A 71 -0.80 -20.55 18.24
N ALA A 72 -0.87 -21.87 18.41
CA ALA A 72 0.21 -22.81 18.21
C ALA A 72 -0.39 -24.14 17.71
N PRO A 73 0.33 -24.94 16.91
CA PRO A 73 -0.19 -26.23 16.42
C PRO A 73 -0.71 -27.16 17.53
N ALA A 74 -0.07 -27.15 18.71
CA ALA A 74 -0.49 -27.93 19.87
C ALA A 74 -1.87 -27.51 20.45
N LEU A 75 -2.33 -26.29 20.15
CA LEU A 75 -3.59 -25.74 20.63
C LEU A 75 -4.77 -25.98 19.68
N GLU A 76 -4.53 -26.46 18.44
CA GLU A 76 -5.60 -26.61 17.43
C GLU A 76 -6.79 -27.44 17.96
N ASN A 77 -6.51 -28.53 18.69
CA ASN A 77 -7.56 -29.36 19.28
C ASN A 77 -8.33 -28.65 20.40
N LYS A 78 -7.67 -27.79 21.19
CA LYS A 78 -8.33 -26.97 22.22
C LYS A 78 -9.21 -25.91 21.58
N TRP A 79 -8.68 -25.20 20.58
CA TRP A 79 -9.38 -24.19 19.79
C TRP A 79 -10.63 -24.77 19.12
N ARG A 80 -10.50 -25.96 18.52
CA ARG A 80 -11.62 -26.68 17.93
C ARG A 80 -12.71 -26.95 18.95
N LYS A 81 -12.38 -27.59 20.09
CA LYS A 81 -13.37 -27.89 21.15
C LYS A 81 -14.06 -26.64 21.68
N ALA A 82 -13.33 -25.53 21.82
CA ALA A 82 -13.90 -24.25 22.23
C ALA A 82 -14.95 -23.75 21.21
N ILE A 83 -14.63 -23.78 19.90
CA ILE A 83 -15.58 -23.41 18.84
C ILE A 83 -16.77 -24.36 18.76
N GLU A 84 -16.55 -25.67 18.93
CA GLU A 84 -17.63 -26.66 18.98
C GLU A 84 -18.61 -26.34 20.11
N LYS A 85 -18.08 -25.95 21.27
CA LYS A 85 -18.93 -25.60 22.41
C LYS A 85 -19.69 -24.29 22.20
N LEU A 86 -19.06 -23.29 21.60
CA LEU A 86 -19.75 -22.05 21.22
C LEU A 86 -20.85 -22.31 20.19
N TYR A 87 -20.60 -23.21 19.22
CA TYR A 87 -21.61 -23.61 18.25
C TYR A 87 -22.85 -24.20 18.93
N GLU A 88 -22.66 -25.13 19.87
CA GLU A 88 -23.78 -25.71 20.65
C GLU A 88 -24.56 -24.64 21.42
N CYS A 89 -23.87 -23.68 22.03
CA CYS A 89 -24.51 -22.58 22.77
C CYS A 89 -25.27 -21.62 21.84
N PHE A 90 -24.82 -21.44 20.60
CA PHE A 90 -25.39 -20.49 19.65
C PHE A 90 -26.36 -21.12 18.64
N GLU A 91 -26.55 -22.45 18.64
CA GLU A 91 -27.41 -23.17 17.69
C GLU A 91 -28.84 -22.61 17.64
N HIS A 92 -29.31 -21.99 18.73
CA HIS A 92 -30.64 -21.39 18.83
C HIS A 92 -30.66 -19.85 18.82
N GLU A 93 -29.49 -19.20 18.74
CA GLU A 93 -29.38 -17.75 18.73
C GLU A 93 -29.18 -17.28 17.28
N GLU A 94 -30.28 -16.98 16.60
CA GLU A 94 -30.25 -16.47 15.23
C GLU A 94 -29.39 -15.19 15.15
N GLY A 95 -28.46 -15.17 14.19
CA GLY A 95 -27.68 -13.96 13.90
C GLY A 95 -26.37 -13.81 14.67
N LEU A 96 -25.88 -14.87 15.33
CA LEU A 96 -24.57 -14.88 16.00
C LEU A 96 -23.57 -15.79 15.29
N ILE A 97 -22.32 -15.32 15.20
CA ILE A 97 -21.17 -16.09 14.72
C ILE A 97 -20.17 -16.21 15.86
N ALA A 98 -19.66 -17.42 16.12
CA ALA A 98 -18.48 -17.61 16.96
C ALA A 98 -17.22 -17.71 16.09
N GLU A 99 -16.19 -16.96 16.47
CA GLU A 99 -14.87 -16.97 15.86
C GLU A 99 -13.78 -17.06 16.93
N LEU A 100 -12.75 -17.85 16.65
CA LEU A 100 -11.53 -17.92 17.44
C LEU A 100 -10.35 -17.64 16.52
N ALA A 101 -9.50 -16.68 16.87
CA ALA A 101 -8.47 -16.18 15.99
C ALA A 101 -7.17 -15.86 16.73
N ASP A 102 -6.05 -15.92 16.01
CA ASP A 102 -4.77 -15.47 16.55
C ASP A 102 -4.80 -13.94 16.72
N TYR A 103 -4.45 -13.42 17.90
CA TYR A 103 -4.45 -11.97 18.13
C TYR A 103 -3.50 -11.23 17.17
N ARG A 104 -2.41 -11.88 16.73
CA ARG A 104 -1.44 -11.34 15.77
C ARG A 104 -1.98 -11.31 14.35
N VAL A 105 -3.09 -11.98 14.07
CA VAL A 105 -3.73 -11.97 12.75
C VAL A 105 -4.71 -10.79 12.63
N HIS A 106 -5.29 -10.33 13.74
CA HIS A 106 -6.09 -9.11 13.81
C HIS A 106 -5.25 -7.84 14.00
N ASN A 107 -4.08 -7.97 14.61
CA ASN A 107 -3.08 -6.92 14.72
C ASN A 107 -1.75 -7.42 14.13
N PRO A 108 -1.67 -7.56 12.80
CA PRO A 108 -0.46 -8.07 12.15
C PRO A 108 0.74 -7.22 12.53
N LEU A 109 1.81 -7.91 12.95
CA LEU A 109 3.12 -7.29 13.04
C LEU A 109 3.46 -6.73 11.65
N LEU A 110 4.08 -5.54 11.63
CA LEU A 110 4.50 -4.94 10.37
C LEU A 110 5.39 -5.92 9.60
N PRO A 111 5.11 -6.16 8.31
CA PRO A 111 5.93 -7.04 7.52
C PRO A 111 7.35 -6.51 7.43
N LYS A 112 8.29 -7.41 7.24
CA LYS A 112 9.69 -7.07 7.01
C LYS A 112 10.05 -7.35 5.55
N SER A 113 10.95 -6.53 5.01
CA SER A 113 11.53 -6.76 3.69
C SER A 113 12.25 -8.11 3.65
N ILE A 114 12.16 -8.82 2.53
CA ILE A 114 12.95 -10.03 2.32
C ILE A 114 14.34 -9.67 1.82
N THR A 115 15.35 -10.39 2.29
CA THR A 115 16.75 -10.21 1.90
C THR A 115 17.17 -11.06 0.72
N THR A 116 16.45 -12.15 0.47
CA THR A 116 16.77 -13.15 -0.56
C THR A 116 15.48 -13.84 -0.96
N ALA A 117 15.06 -13.71 -2.21
CA ALA A 117 14.07 -14.59 -2.81
C ALA A 117 14.24 -14.63 -4.32
N GLU A 118 14.52 -15.82 -4.83
CA GLU A 118 14.43 -16.14 -6.25
C GLU A 118 13.08 -16.82 -6.48
N VAL A 119 12.01 -16.05 -6.50
CA VAL A 119 10.67 -16.53 -6.88
C VAL A 119 10.27 -15.81 -8.16
N ASP A 120 9.95 -16.56 -9.19
CA ASP A 120 9.31 -15.99 -10.38
C ASP A 120 7.83 -15.72 -10.09
N LEU A 121 7.53 -14.50 -9.64
CA LEU A 121 6.16 -14.08 -9.34
C LEU A 121 5.26 -14.03 -10.59
N HIS A 122 5.81 -13.96 -11.81
CA HIS A 122 5.00 -14.01 -13.02
C HIS A 122 4.40 -15.42 -13.22
N GLN A 123 5.16 -16.46 -12.90
CA GLN A 123 4.63 -17.83 -12.91
C GLN A 123 3.60 -18.04 -11.80
N VAL A 124 3.82 -17.45 -10.61
CA VAL A 124 2.84 -17.49 -9.51
C VAL A 124 1.53 -16.83 -9.93
N THR A 125 1.57 -15.61 -10.47
CA THR A 125 0.37 -14.86 -10.90
C THR A 125 -0.39 -15.55 -12.02
N ALA A 126 0.30 -16.26 -12.93
CA ALA A 126 -0.34 -17.05 -13.99
C ALA A 126 -1.23 -18.19 -13.45
N LEU A 127 -1.05 -18.63 -12.20
CA LEU A 127 -1.90 -19.66 -11.60
C LEU A 127 -3.32 -19.15 -11.25
N PHE A 128 -3.51 -17.83 -11.17
CA PHE A 128 -4.76 -17.18 -10.76
C PHE A 128 -5.07 -15.91 -11.57
N ASP A 129 -4.66 -15.88 -12.85
CA ASP A 129 -4.96 -14.79 -13.79
C ASP A 129 -6.46 -14.55 -14.02
N ASP A 130 -7.27 -15.59 -13.82
CA ASP A 130 -8.73 -15.60 -13.87
C ASP A 130 -9.41 -14.99 -12.62
N HIS A 131 -8.64 -14.52 -11.63
CA HIS A 131 -9.15 -13.93 -10.38
C HIS A 131 -8.88 -12.43 -10.28
N GLU A 132 -9.57 -11.77 -9.34
CA GLU A 132 -9.44 -10.34 -9.10
C GLU A 132 -8.30 -10.01 -8.13
N TRP A 133 -7.12 -10.58 -8.39
CA TRP A 133 -5.91 -10.31 -7.61
C TRP A 133 -5.35 -8.91 -7.90
N MET A 134 -4.80 -8.26 -6.88
CA MET A 134 -4.32 -6.88 -6.92
C MET A 134 -2.80 -6.82 -6.81
N THR A 135 -2.22 -7.48 -5.81
CA THR A 135 -0.76 -7.53 -5.62
C THR A 135 -0.28 -8.93 -5.28
N VAL A 136 0.96 -9.21 -5.65
CA VAL A 136 1.72 -10.38 -5.19
C VAL A 136 3.08 -9.91 -4.72
N ASP A 137 3.35 -10.15 -3.44
CA ASP A 137 4.53 -9.68 -2.74
C ASP A 137 5.30 -10.86 -2.13
N VAL A 138 6.62 -10.74 -2.00
CA VAL A 138 7.43 -11.64 -1.16
C VAL A 138 7.95 -10.86 0.04
N LEU A 139 7.47 -11.21 1.22
CA LEU A 139 7.74 -10.51 2.48
C LEU A 139 8.21 -11.51 3.54
N ARG A 140 8.87 -11.00 4.58
CA ARG A 140 8.96 -11.72 5.85
C ARG A 140 7.73 -11.38 6.68
N TRP A 141 6.87 -12.37 6.85
CA TRP A 141 5.61 -12.26 7.56
C TRP A 141 5.61 -13.16 8.78
N TYR A 142 4.99 -12.74 9.88
CA TYR A 142 4.94 -13.57 11.06
C TYR A 142 4.14 -14.84 10.81
N SER A 143 4.75 -16.02 11.02
CA SER A 143 4.09 -17.32 10.91
C SER A 143 3.74 -17.86 12.30
N PRO A 144 2.46 -17.90 12.69
CA PRO A 144 2.04 -18.56 13.93
C PRO A 144 2.36 -20.07 14.00
N VAL A 145 2.53 -20.78 12.87
CA VAL A 145 3.01 -22.17 12.92
C VAL A 145 4.46 -22.20 13.40
N ARG A 146 5.32 -21.34 12.83
CA ARG A 146 6.76 -21.34 13.09
C ARG A 146 7.18 -20.49 14.28
N GLN A 147 6.29 -19.63 14.76
CA GLN A 147 6.49 -18.64 15.81
C GLN A 147 7.60 -17.61 15.50
N GLU A 148 7.87 -17.35 14.22
CA GLU A 148 8.89 -16.39 13.75
C GLU A 148 8.49 -15.74 12.43
N ASP A 149 9.25 -14.72 12.00
CA ASP A 149 9.04 -14.08 10.70
C ASP A 149 9.60 -14.96 9.57
N TRP A 150 8.71 -15.48 8.74
CA TRP A 150 9.02 -16.41 7.67
C TRP A 150 8.82 -15.79 6.28
N PRO A 151 9.68 -16.13 5.30
CA PRO A 151 9.43 -15.83 3.89
C PRO A 151 8.04 -16.29 3.43
N THR A 152 7.23 -15.35 2.95
CA THR A 152 5.82 -15.55 2.66
C THR A 152 5.44 -14.83 1.37
N ILE A 153 4.74 -15.53 0.47
CA ILE A 153 4.04 -14.91 -0.64
C ILE A 153 2.73 -14.34 -0.12
N VAL A 154 2.60 -13.03 -0.18
CA VAL A 154 1.37 -12.32 0.19
C VAL A 154 0.62 -11.95 -1.08
N VAL A 155 -0.52 -12.58 -1.28
CA VAL A 155 -1.45 -12.29 -2.39
C VAL A 155 -2.58 -11.44 -1.84
N THR A 156 -2.89 -10.32 -2.50
CA THR A 156 -4.08 -9.54 -2.19
C THR A 156 -5.09 -9.63 -3.32
N ALA A 157 -6.38 -9.75 -3.01
CA ALA A 157 -7.43 -9.90 -4.03
C ALA A 157 -8.78 -9.33 -3.58
N ARG A 158 -9.54 -8.74 -4.51
CA ARG A 158 -10.91 -8.24 -4.27
C ARG A 158 -11.90 -9.38 -4.06
N ASP A 159 -11.64 -10.52 -4.68
CA ASP A 159 -12.50 -11.69 -4.63
C ASP A 159 -11.97 -12.79 -3.72
N ALA A 160 -11.11 -12.46 -2.75
CA ALA A 160 -10.51 -13.39 -1.78
C ALA A 160 -11.53 -14.24 -0.99
N SER A 161 -12.82 -13.87 -0.98
CA SER A 161 -13.91 -14.62 -0.35
C SER A 161 -14.41 -15.82 -1.18
N LYS A 162 -14.07 -15.89 -2.48
CA LYS A 162 -14.43 -17.01 -3.37
C LYS A 162 -13.77 -18.31 -2.92
N ASP A 163 -14.51 -19.41 -2.95
CA ASP A 163 -13.98 -20.73 -2.53
C ASP A 163 -12.88 -21.26 -3.45
N SER A 164 -12.86 -20.85 -4.72
CA SER A 164 -11.82 -21.20 -5.68
C SER A 164 -10.42 -20.81 -5.21
N TRP A 165 -10.27 -19.69 -4.48
CA TRP A 165 -9.00 -19.29 -3.88
C TRP A 165 -8.47 -20.37 -2.93
N TRP A 166 -9.29 -20.75 -1.96
CA TRP A 166 -8.90 -21.62 -0.86
C TRP A 166 -8.83 -23.09 -1.25
N LEU A 167 -9.71 -23.54 -2.16
CA LEU A 167 -9.81 -24.94 -2.55
C LEU A 167 -8.93 -25.32 -3.74
N LYS A 168 -8.49 -24.33 -4.54
CA LYS A 168 -7.75 -24.59 -5.79
C LYS A 168 -6.52 -23.71 -5.94
N LYS A 169 -6.65 -22.39 -5.84
CA LYS A 169 -5.56 -21.47 -6.22
C LYS A 169 -4.41 -21.46 -5.22
N ILE A 170 -4.68 -21.27 -3.93
CA ILE A 170 -3.64 -21.29 -2.90
C ILE A 170 -2.93 -22.66 -2.84
N PRO A 171 -3.63 -23.81 -2.82
CA PRO A 171 -2.97 -25.10 -2.92
C PRO A 171 -2.11 -25.29 -4.19
N ALA A 172 -2.53 -24.72 -5.33
CA ALA A 172 -1.75 -24.77 -6.56
C ALA A 172 -0.46 -23.92 -6.45
N VAL A 173 -0.52 -22.75 -5.81
CA VAL A 173 0.67 -21.93 -5.52
C VAL A 173 1.62 -22.67 -4.57
N GLU A 174 1.10 -23.21 -3.46
CA GLU A 174 1.90 -24.00 -2.50
C GLU A 174 2.58 -25.21 -3.17
N GLN A 175 1.85 -25.93 -4.03
CA GLN A 175 2.41 -27.04 -4.78
C GLN A 175 3.48 -26.58 -5.77
N PHE A 176 3.26 -25.49 -6.48
CA PHE A 176 4.26 -24.89 -7.38
C PHE A 176 5.54 -24.54 -6.62
N LEU A 177 5.44 -23.91 -5.46
CA LEU A 177 6.60 -23.56 -4.63
C LEU A 177 7.36 -24.80 -4.15
N LYS A 178 6.63 -25.82 -3.71
CA LYS A 178 7.20 -27.10 -3.31
C LYS A 178 7.92 -27.80 -4.46
N ASP A 179 7.38 -27.75 -5.67
CA ASP A 179 7.99 -28.33 -6.87
C ASP A 179 9.28 -27.60 -7.28
N GLN A 180 9.38 -26.29 -6.98
CA GLN A 180 10.61 -25.51 -7.12
C GLN A 180 11.60 -25.70 -5.95
N GLY A 181 11.25 -26.48 -4.92
CA GLY A 181 12.08 -26.67 -3.73
C GLY A 181 12.15 -25.43 -2.82
N LEU A 182 11.16 -24.55 -2.88
CA LEU A 182 11.09 -23.31 -2.12
C LEU A 182 10.27 -23.51 -0.84
N ASP A 183 10.86 -23.18 0.33
CA ASP A 183 10.18 -23.21 1.64
C ASP A 183 9.55 -21.85 1.96
N LEU A 184 8.46 -21.53 1.27
CA LEU A 184 7.70 -20.29 1.45
C LEU A 184 6.28 -20.58 1.91
N GLU A 185 5.73 -19.72 2.77
CA GLU A 185 4.30 -19.74 3.09
C GLU A 185 3.50 -18.91 2.08
N VAL A 186 2.18 -19.12 2.01
CA VAL A 186 1.27 -18.33 1.17
C VAL A 186 0.16 -17.76 2.03
N VAL A 187 -0.05 -16.45 1.95
CA VAL A 187 -1.12 -15.74 2.64
C VAL A 187 -1.98 -15.03 1.60
N LEU A 188 -3.30 -15.21 1.71
CA LEU A 188 -4.29 -14.50 0.91
C LEU A 188 -5.00 -13.46 1.77
N LEU A 189 -4.95 -12.21 1.33
CA LEU A 189 -5.62 -11.08 1.96
C LEU A 189 -6.68 -10.50 1.01
N PHE A 190 -7.75 -9.99 1.59
CA PHE A 190 -8.73 -9.17 0.92
C PHE A 190 -8.22 -7.74 0.80
N LEU A 191 -8.32 -7.20 -0.40
CA LEU A 191 -8.10 -5.79 -0.65
C LEU A 191 -9.15 -5.37 -1.68
N ASP A 192 -9.99 -4.39 -1.35
CA ASP A 192 -10.98 -3.89 -2.31
C ASP A 192 -10.36 -2.92 -3.32
N GLN A 193 -9.44 -2.08 -2.85
CA GLN A 193 -8.77 -1.06 -3.64
C GLN A 193 -7.38 -0.80 -3.08
N MET A 194 -6.42 -0.45 -3.93
CA MET A 194 -5.14 0.06 -3.46
C MET A 194 -5.32 1.51 -3.01
N PHE A 195 -4.65 1.89 -1.92
CA PHE A 195 -4.68 3.26 -1.46
C PHE A 195 -3.73 4.10 -2.28
N THR A 196 -4.33 4.78 -3.23
CA THR A 196 -3.76 5.94 -3.91
C THR A 196 -4.38 7.24 -3.36
N HIS A 197 -5.57 7.14 -2.74
CA HIS A 197 -6.34 8.25 -2.15
C HIS A 197 -6.79 7.97 -0.73
N GLU A 198 -6.93 9.03 0.06
CA GLU A 198 -7.66 9.00 1.31
C GLU A 198 -9.13 8.71 1.00
N LYS A 199 -9.66 7.59 1.50
CA LYS A 199 -11.10 7.34 1.53
C LYS A 199 -11.78 8.03 2.74
N ALA A 200 -11.02 8.67 3.64
CA ALA A 200 -11.47 8.88 5.01
C ALA A 200 -11.48 10.32 5.57
N ASP A 201 -10.78 11.30 4.99
CA ASP A 201 -10.43 12.50 5.79
C ASP A 201 -11.07 13.83 5.37
N TYR A 202 -12.00 13.83 4.42
CA TYR A 202 -12.85 15.02 4.24
C TYR A 202 -13.74 15.31 5.47
N ASP A 203 -14.12 14.28 6.23
CA ASP A 203 -14.96 14.46 7.43
C ASP A 203 -14.15 14.68 8.72
N LEU A 204 -12.95 14.09 8.86
CA LEU A 204 -12.08 14.29 10.04
C LEU A 204 -11.36 15.65 10.02
N TYR A 205 -11.11 16.25 8.85
CA TYR A 205 -10.62 17.63 8.73
C TYR A 205 -11.73 18.68 8.60
N GLY A 206 -13.00 18.30 8.76
CA GLY A 206 -14.16 19.21 8.83
C GLY A 206 -14.16 20.21 9.99
N GLY A 207 -13.15 20.18 10.86
CA GLY A 207 -12.94 21.08 11.99
C GLY A 207 -11.82 22.11 11.78
N GLY A 208 -11.95 23.02 10.81
CA GLY A 208 -11.50 24.43 10.94
C GLY A 208 -10.03 24.76 11.20
N GLY A 209 -9.06 23.86 11.01
CA GLY A 209 -7.65 24.09 11.38
C GLY A 209 -6.61 24.01 10.26
N GLY A 210 -6.97 23.50 9.08
CA GLY A 210 -6.11 23.46 7.90
C GLY A 210 -6.02 24.84 7.27
N GLY A 211 -5.13 25.69 7.80
CA GLY A 211 -4.94 27.06 7.35
C GLY A 211 -4.77 27.16 5.84
N ARG A 212 -5.38 28.21 5.27
CA ARG A 212 -5.19 28.75 3.92
C ARG A 212 -3.72 29.17 3.68
N LEU A 213 -2.77 28.25 3.78
CA LEU A 213 -1.35 28.54 3.58
C LEU A 213 -0.93 28.54 2.11
N TYR A 214 -1.81 28.10 1.20
CA TYR A 214 -1.47 27.97 -0.22
C TYR A 214 -2.61 28.49 -1.10
N SER A 215 -2.42 29.69 -1.67
CA SER A 215 -3.30 30.27 -2.69
C SER A 215 -2.60 30.21 -4.05
N GLY A 216 -2.80 29.12 -4.79
CA GLY A 216 -2.31 28.95 -6.17
C GLY A 216 -2.73 27.61 -6.77
N PRO A 217 -2.60 27.42 -8.09
CA PRO A 217 -3.06 26.22 -8.79
C PRO A 217 -2.24 24.99 -8.39
N ASN A 218 -2.93 23.89 -8.15
CA ASN A 218 -2.44 22.73 -7.42
C ASN A 218 -2.23 21.53 -8.34
N ILE A 219 -1.22 20.70 -8.06
CA ILE A 219 -1.02 19.44 -8.81
C ILE A 219 -2.14 18.46 -8.46
N GLY A 220 -2.73 17.84 -9.48
CA GLY A 220 -3.80 16.85 -9.33
C GLY A 220 -3.32 15.54 -8.70
N ASN A 221 -4.28 14.75 -8.24
CA ASN A 221 -4.06 13.43 -7.63
C ASN A 221 -3.30 12.50 -8.56
N SER A 222 -2.41 11.70 -7.97
CA SER A 222 -1.97 10.48 -8.63
C SER A 222 -2.87 9.32 -8.24
N LEU A 223 -3.39 8.65 -9.26
CA LEU A 223 -4.06 7.36 -9.22
C LEU A 223 -5.49 7.30 -8.64
N GLY A 224 -6.26 8.38 -8.82
CA GLY A 224 -7.48 8.60 -8.03
C GLY A 224 -8.79 8.89 -8.69
N ILE A 225 -9.81 8.23 -8.15
CA ILE A 225 -11.21 8.35 -8.56
C ILE A 225 -11.75 9.77 -8.32
N GLN A 226 -11.22 10.48 -7.32
CA GLN A 226 -11.66 11.84 -6.99
C GLN A 226 -10.47 12.77 -7.25
N ASN A 227 -10.56 13.65 -8.24
CA ASN A 227 -9.57 14.70 -8.50
C ASN A 227 -9.52 15.71 -7.34
N VAL A 228 -8.95 15.31 -6.20
CA VAL A 228 -8.72 16.20 -5.06
C VAL A 228 -7.52 17.06 -5.39
N GLU A 229 -7.75 18.36 -5.34
CA GLU A 229 -6.75 19.38 -5.62
C GLU A 229 -5.56 19.31 -4.64
N GLY A 230 -4.31 19.27 -5.13
CA GLY A 230 -3.06 19.48 -4.35
C GLY A 230 -2.24 18.25 -3.97
N SER A 231 -2.53 17.10 -4.55
CA SER A 231 -2.34 15.78 -3.93
C SER A 231 -1.26 14.91 -4.59
N ALA A 232 -0.32 15.54 -5.27
CA ALA A 232 0.87 14.87 -5.77
C ALA A 232 2.14 15.65 -5.43
N SER A 233 3.23 14.91 -5.25
CA SER A 233 4.55 15.47 -5.03
C SER A 233 5.32 15.51 -6.35
N LEU A 234 6.04 16.60 -6.61
CA LEU A 234 7.08 16.56 -7.63
C LEU A 234 8.21 15.67 -7.10
N GLY A 235 8.48 14.57 -7.79
CA GLY A 235 9.44 13.58 -7.32
C GLY A 235 10.87 14.02 -7.52
N CYS A 236 11.21 14.30 -8.78
CA CYS A 236 12.55 14.67 -9.16
C CYS A 236 12.58 15.57 -10.39
N ARG A 237 13.77 16.08 -10.68
CA ARG A 237 14.08 16.84 -11.88
C ARG A 237 15.02 16.03 -12.76
N VAL A 238 14.75 15.98 -14.06
CA VAL A 238 15.62 15.39 -15.07
C VAL A 238 16.14 16.46 -16.02
N LEU A 239 17.39 16.30 -16.46
CA LEU A 239 18.03 17.14 -17.47
C LEU A 239 18.15 16.33 -18.76
N MET A 240 17.65 16.85 -19.87
CA MET A 240 17.76 16.22 -21.17
C MET A 240 19.12 16.50 -21.82
N GLU A 241 19.52 15.69 -22.80
CA GLU A 241 20.74 15.90 -23.59
C GLU A 241 20.75 17.25 -24.34
N ASP A 242 19.57 17.76 -24.73
CA ASP A 242 19.42 19.07 -25.37
C ASP A 242 19.44 20.27 -24.39
N GLY A 243 19.63 20.00 -23.09
CA GLY A 243 19.72 21.02 -22.05
C GLY A 243 18.38 21.45 -21.43
N ARG A 244 17.24 20.98 -21.94
CA ARG A 244 15.93 21.22 -21.32
C ARG A 244 15.80 20.48 -19.99
N GLN A 245 15.03 21.06 -19.07
CA GLN A 245 14.79 20.49 -17.75
C GLN A 245 13.31 20.15 -17.59
N PHE A 246 13.05 19.01 -16.98
CA PHE A 246 11.69 18.54 -16.73
C PHE A 246 11.54 18.07 -15.30
N GLY A 247 10.35 18.28 -14.75
CA GLY A 247 9.91 17.65 -13.52
C GLY A 247 9.28 16.29 -13.82
N VAL A 248 9.57 15.30 -12.98
CA VAL A 248 9.00 13.95 -13.05
C VAL A 248 8.21 13.66 -11.79
N THR A 249 7.04 13.08 -11.95
CA THR A 249 6.21 12.56 -10.86
C THR A 249 5.55 11.24 -11.28
N ALA A 250 5.19 10.41 -10.32
CA ALA A 250 4.34 9.26 -10.53
C ALA A 250 2.89 9.72 -10.46
N CYS A 251 2.38 10.35 -11.52
CA CYS A 251 0.99 10.77 -11.63
C CYS A 251 0.43 10.42 -12.99
N ARG A 252 -0.82 9.97 -13.02
CA ARG A 252 -1.57 9.88 -14.26
C ARG A 252 -1.96 11.30 -14.68
N ASN A 253 -1.56 11.68 -15.89
CA ASN A 253 -1.99 12.95 -16.46
C ASN A 253 -3.50 12.86 -16.74
N PHE A 254 -4.21 13.97 -16.57
CA PHE A 254 -5.61 14.09 -16.95
C PHE A 254 -5.74 13.66 -18.42
N GLN A 255 -6.24 12.45 -18.66
CA GLN A 255 -6.69 12.13 -20.01
C GLN A 255 -7.80 13.13 -20.30
N GLN A 256 -7.53 14.04 -21.24
CA GLN A 256 -8.60 14.78 -21.91
C GLN A 256 -9.64 13.74 -22.32
N GLU A 257 -10.88 13.91 -21.87
CA GLU A 257 -11.97 13.12 -22.42
C GLU A 257 -11.88 13.19 -23.95
N PRO A 258 -11.99 12.04 -24.65
CA PRO A 258 -11.94 12.02 -26.11
C PRO A 258 -12.93 13.04 -26.70
N GLY A 259 -12.41 14.13 -27.29
CA GLY A 259 -13.21 15.24 -27.82
C GLY A 259 -13.04 16.59 -27.11
N SER A 260 -12.35 16.65 -25.97
CA SER A 260 -11.94 17.93 -25.37
C SER A 260 -10.80 18.56 -26.16
N THR A 261 -11.09 19.63 -26.91
CA THR A 261 -10.05 20.45 -27.57
C THR A 261 -9.34 21.40 -26.61
N ARG A 262 -9.71 21.39 -25.33
CA ARG A 262 -9.15 22.28 -24.31
C ARG A 262 -7.96 21.60 -23.68
N THR A 263 -6.76 21.94 -24.14
CA THR A 263 -5.54 21.78 -23.35
C THR A 263 -5.65 22.74 -22.17
N GLU A 264 -6.44 22.37 -21.16
CA GLU A 264 -6.45 23.10 -19.91
C GLU A 264 -5.08 22.93 -19.30
N LEU A 265 -4.34 24.04 -19.29
CA LEU A 265 -3.10 24.22 -18.56
C LEU A 265 -3.40 23.92 -17.09
N VAL A 266 -3.01 22.75 -16.62
CA VAL A 266 -2.95 22.48 -15.18
C VAL A 266 -1.76 23.27 -14.67
N GLY A 267 -2.02 24.39 -14.00
CA GLY A 267 -0.98 25.10 -13.27
C GLY A 267 -0.44 24.17 -12.17
N LEU A 268 0.86 23.86 -12.21
CA LEU A 268 1.50 23.04 -11.20
C LEU A 268 2.19 23.96 -10.20
N ASN A 269 1.72 23.97 -8.96
CA ASN A 269 2.54 24.45 -7.85
C ASN A 269 3.53 23.35 -7.46
N ILE A 270 4.79 23.55 -7.85
CA ILE A 270 5.92 22.74 -7.40
C ILE A 270 6.38 23.32 -6.06
N GLN A 271 6.22 22.56 -4.97
CA GLN A 271 6.83 22.89 -3.68
C GLN A 271 8.09 22.06 -3.50
N ASP A 272 9.19 22.73 -3.18
CA ASP A 272 10.42 22.05 -2.77
C ASP A 272 10.24 21.55 -1.32
N PRO A 273 10.36 20.24 -1.05
CA PRO A 273 10.32 19.71 0.31
C PRO A 273 11.56 20.09 1.15
N SER A 274 12.56 20.75 0.56
CA SER A 274 13.83 21.02 1.22
C SER A 274 13.76 22.19 2.22
N HIS A 275 13.87 21.80 3.49
CA HIS A 275 14.51 22.53 4.59
C HIS A 275 13.82 23.59 5.46
N ASP A 276 12.56 23.98 5.27
CA ASP A 276 11.97 24.99 6.19
C ASP A 276 10.60 24.66 6.81
N ASP A 277 9.90 23.59 6.42
CA ASP A 277 8.53 23.36 6.91
C ASP A 277 8.45 23.11 8.42
N ASP A 278 9.44 22.42 9.02
CA ASP A 278 9.44 22.16 10.46
C ASP A 278 9.89 23.37 11.31
N ARG A 279 10.67 24.29 10.71
CA ARG A 279 11.19 25.50 11.39
C ARG A 279 10.24 26.68 11.22
N VAL A 280 9.70 26.87 10.02
CA VAL A 280 8.73 27.91 9.67
C VAL A 280 7.37 27.66 10.33
N ALA A 281 6.90 26.40 10.38
CA ALA A 281 5.64 26.07 11.07
C ALA A 281 5.69 26.33 12.59
N LYS A 282 6.88 26.30 13.20
CA LYS A 282 7.09 26.58 14.63
C LYS A 282 7.43 28.04 14.94
N GLN A 283 8.00 28.81 14.01
CA GLN A 283 8.39 30.21 14.24
C GLN A 283 7.45 31.27 13.68
N PHE A 284 6.63 31.00 12.66
CA PHE A 284 5.84 32.03 11.97
C PHE A 284 4.33 31.78 11.99
N LYS A 285 3.73 32.05 13.15
CA LYS A 285 2.30 32.37 13.31
C LYS A 285 2.23 33.69 14.08
N PRO A 286 2.41 34.89 13.48
CA PRO A 286 1.53 35.43 12.42
C PRO A 286 2.13 36.60 11.57
N ASP A 287 2.43 36.47 10.25
CA ASP A 287 2.48 37.66 9.35
C ASP A 287 2.73 37.37 7.85
N LEU A 288 2.14 36.30 7.30
CA LEU A 288 2.27 36.01 5.86
C LEU A 288 1.56 37.04 4.95
N ALA A 289 0.74 37.94 5.50
CA ALA A 289 0.07 38.98 4.72
C ALA A 289 1.00 40.13 4.26
N ASN A 290 2.22 40.25 4.80
CA ASN A 290 3.11 41.39 4.56
C ASN A 290 4.24 41.13 3.55
N PHE A 291 4.37 39.92 3.00
CA PHE A 291 5.54 39.58 2.19
C PHE A 291 5.48 39.94 0.71
N GLY A 292 4.37 40.52 0.21
CA GLY A 292 4.32 41.06 -1.16
C GLY A 292 4.79 40.09 -2.24
N LEU A 293 4.67 38.78 -2.00
CA LEU A 293 5.00 37.75 -2.98
C LEU A 293 3.86 37.74 -3.99
N GLU A 294 4.07 38.38 -5.13
CA GLU A 294 3.21 38.14 -6.28
C GLU A 294 3.34 36.66 -6.66
N PRO A 295 2.22 35.96 -6.98
CA PRO A 295 2.28 34.61 -7.51
C PRO A 295 3.23 34.58 -8.70
N LEU A 296 4.25 33.71 -8.68
CA LEU A 296 5.08 33.49 -9.85
C LEU A 296 4.14 33.07 -11.00
N ASP A 297 4.12 33.85 -12.08
CA ASP A 297 3.51 33.45 -13.34
C ASP A 297 4.39 32.34 -13.93
N LEU A 298 4.14 31.12 -13.47
CA LEU A 298 4.75 29.89 -13.95
C LEU A 298 4.25 29.69 -15.39
N GLY A 299 4.97 30.31 -16.33
CA GLY A 299 4.66 30.24 -17.75
C GLY A 299 4.35 28.81 -18.22
N LYS A 300 3.50 28.71 -19.23
CA LYS A 300 2.97 27.48 -19.87
C LYS A 300 3.76 26.20 -19.58
N ILE A 301 3.28 25.39 -18.64
CA ILE A 301 3.78 24.03 -18.46
C ILE A 301 3.09 23.15 -19.50
N SER A 302 3.86 22.54 -20.39
CA SER A 302 3.36 21.49 -21.26
C SER A 302 3.57 20.14 -20.58
N ALA A 303 2.46 19.44 -20.31
CA ALA A 303 2.48 18.08 -19.78
C ALA A 303 2.42 17.10 -20.95
N VAL A 304 3.36 16.15 -21.00
CA VAL A 304 3.36 15.10 -22.02
C VAL A 304 3.01 13.79 -21.32
N SER A 305 1.86 13.20 -21.66
CA SER A 305 1.50 11.83 -21.29
C SER A 305 1.52 10.98 -22.54
N LEU A 306 2.31 9.92 -22.53
CA LEU A 306 2.51 9.06 -23.68
C LEU A 306 1.74 7.77 -23.40
N GLY A 307 0.55 7.68 -23.99
CA GLY A 307 -0.53 6.76 -23.63
C GLY A 307 -0.30 5.26 -23.87
N SER A 308 0.90 4.73 -23.62
CA SER A 308 1.19 3.30 -23.71
C SER A 308 2.00 2.73 -22.54
N SER A 309 2.51 3.56 -21.62
CA SER A 309 3.36 3.11 -20.51
C SER A 309 2.68 2.06 -19.65
N LEU A 310 3.47 1.12 -19.13
CA LEU A 310 3.02 0.16 -18.12
C LEU A 310 2.80 0.83 -16.76
N ILE A 311 3.26 2.07 -16.63
CA ILE A 311 3.41 2.78 -15.37
C ILE A 311 2.94 4.23 -15.52
N ASP A 312 2.30 4.74 -14.46
CA ASP A 312 1.78 6.09 -14.38
C ASP A 312 2.86 7.08 -13.94
N TRP A 313 3.62 7.60 -14.91
CA TRP A 313 4.48 8.77 -14.73
C TRP A 313 4.05 9.93 -15.63
N CYS A 314 4.43 11.14 -15.21
CA CYS A 314 4.23 12.35 -15.98
C CYS A 314 5.49 13.22 -15.99
N LEU A 315 5.71 13.88 -17.13
CA LEU A 315 6.82 14.79 -17.39
C LEU A 315 6.29 16.19 -17.66
N PHE A 316 6.87 17.19 -16.99
CA PHE A 316 6.47 18.59 -17.09
C PHE A 316 7.66 19.47 -17.40
N GLU A 317 7.60 20.28 -18.45
CA GLU A 317 8.70 21.17 -18.80
C GLU A 317 8.86 22.29 -17.77
N LEU A 318 10.07 22.46 -17.24
CA LEU A 318 10.38 23.48 -16.25
C LEU A 318 10.91 24.73 -16.97
N HIS A 319 10.01 25.65 -17.30
CA HIS A 319 10.39 26.93 -17.90
C HIS A 319 10.79 27.95 -16.83
N ARG A 320 12.02 28.47 -16.92
CA ARG A 320 12.50 29.68 -16.19
C ARG A 320 12.40 29.64 -14.67
N LEU A 321 12.29 28.46 -14.09
CA LEU A 321 12.36 28.32 -12.64
C LEU A 321 13.83 28.33 -12.23
N GLU A 322 14.30 29.46 -11.70
CA GLU A 322 15.43 29.51 -10.77
C GLU A 322 15.06 28.80 -9.45
N ILE A 323 14.47 27.60 -9.54
CA ILE A 323 14.33 26.75 -8.36
C ILE A 323 15.73 26.25 -8.08
N VAL A 324 16.30 26.79 -7.02
CA VAL A 324 17.53 26.34 -6.40
C VAL A 324 17.22 24.98 -5.77
N PHE A 325 17.32 23.92 -6.57
CA PHE A 325 17.44 22.59 -5.99
C PHE A 325 18.86 22.47 -5.43
N ASP A 326 18.96 22.28 -4.12
CA ASP A 326 20.21 21.96 -3.44
C ASP A 326 20.79 20.67 -4.00
N ASP A 327 21.88 20.81 -4.76
CA ASP A 327 22.66 19.80 -5.48
C ASP A 327 21.89 18.84 -6.43
N PRO A 328 22.44 18.55 -7.62
CA PRO A 328 21.87 17.54 -8.50
C PRO A 328 21.98 16.16 -7.84
N LYS A 329 20.88 15.71 -7.23
CA LYS A 329 20.76 14.32 -6.77
C LYS A 329 20.86 13.39 -7.96
N VAL A 330 21.68 12.36 -7.79
CA VAL A 330 21.88 11.32 -8.78
C VAL A 330 20.81 10.25 -8.58
N TRP A 331 20.45 9.53 -9.64
CA TRP A 331 19.60 8.34 -9.55
C TRP A 331 20.45 7.08 -9.76
N ALA A 332 19.97 5.93 -9.28
CA ALA A 332 20.63 4.65 -9.51
C ALA A 332 19.61 3.53 -9.75
N GLN A 333 20.06 2.52 -10.48
CA GLN A 333 19.31 1.28 -10.68
C GLN A 333 19.27 0.44 -9.40
N ILE A 334 18.14 -0.22 -9.16
CA ILE A 334 18.02 -1.21 -8.10
C ILE A 334 18.53 -2.56 -8.58
N ILE A 335 19.45 -3.15 -7.81
CA ILE A 335 20.00 -4.48 -8.07
C ILE A 335 19.06 -5.51 -7.44
N ASP A 336 18.56 -6.45 -8.25
CA ASP A 336 17.77 -7.58 -7.76
C ASP A 336 18.54 -8.38 -6.73
N GLY A 337 17.86 -8.82 -5.67
CA GLY A 337 18.49 -9.55 -4.57
C GLY A 337 19.16 -8.65 -3.52
N LYS A 338 19.20 -7.32 -3.69
CA LYS A 338 19.73 -6.37 -2.69
C LYS A 338 18.59 -5.60 -2.03
N THR A 339 18.65 -5.44 -0.70
CA THR A 339 17.75 -4.55 0.04
C THR A 339 18.36 -3.17 0.19
N TYR A 340 17.55 -2.12 0.18
CA TYR A 340 18.01 -0.74 0.31
C TYR A 340 17.32 -0.05 1.48
N GLN A 341 18.11 0.66 2.29
CA GLN A 341 17.58 1.51 3.34
C GLN A 341 17.20 2.85 2.74
N VAL A 342 15.93 3.23 2.85
CA VAL A 342 15.40 4.38 2.13
C VAL A 342 14.66 5.35 3.02
N LYS A 343 14.56 6.59 2.52
CA LYS A 343 13.73 7.66 3.06
C LYS A 343 12.97 8.34 1.94
N LYS A 344 11.84 8.93 2.27
CA LYS A 344 11.11 9.84 1.37
C LYS A 344 10.55 11.01 2.17
N GLN A 345 10.46 12.17 1.53
CA GLN A 345 9.71 13.31 2.04
C GLN A 345 8.43 13.43 1.21
N GLY A 346 7.28 13.18 1.83
CA GLY A 346 5.98 13.23 1.19
C GLY A 346 5.08 14.27 1.87
N ARG A 347 4.07 14.77 1.15
CA ARG A 347 3.15 15.80 1.65
C ARG A 347 2.38 15.32 2.89
N SER A 348 1.95 14.07 2.88
CA SER A 348 0.98 13.56 3.85
C SER A 348 1.65 12.90 5.05
N THR A 349 2.68 12.10 4.82
CA THR A 349 3.41 11.43 5.93
C THR A 349 4.70 12.14 6.33
N GLY A 350 5.08 13.24 5.67
CA GLY A 350 6.34 13.93 5.95
C GLY A 350 7.56 13.07 5.61
N LEU A 351 8.58 13.13 6.47
CA LEU A 351 9.78 12.29 6.35
C LEU A 351 9.49 10.90 6.92
N THR A 352 9.51 9.87 6.08
CA THR A 352 9.41 8.47 6.52
C THR A 352 10.63 7.67 6.08
N LYS A 353 10.92 6.59 6.81
CA LYS A 353 12.02 5.66 6.53
C LYS A 353 11.49 4.26 6.33
N GLY A 354 12.10 3.53 5.41
CA GLY A 354 11.69 2.19 5.06
C GLY A 354 12.85 1.33 4.58
N THR A 355 12.50 0.14 4.13
CA THR A 355 13.43 -0.77 3.46
C THR A 355 12.77 -1.25 2.17
N ILE A 356 13.49 -1.12 1.05
CA ILE A 356 13.11 -1.74 -0.22
C ILE A 356 13.43 -3.24 -0.13
N SER A 357 12.46 -4.07 -0.53
CA SER A 357 12.61 -5.51 -0.60
C SER A 357 13.55 -5.96 -1.72
N ALA A 358 14.30 -7.02 -1.47
CA ALA A 358 15.21 -7.61 -2.45
C ALA A 358 14.49 -8.26 -3.65
N SER A 359 13.25 -8.70 -3.45
CA SER A 359 12.39 -9.26 -4.48
C SER A 359 11.54 -8.16 -5.13
N PRO A 360 11.33 -8.18 -6.45
CA PRO A 360 10.28 -7.39 -7.05
C PRO A 360 8.91 -7.83 -6.52
N SER A 361 7.96 -6.90 -6.54
CA SER A 361 6.54 -7.16 -6.32
C SER A 361 5.80 -7.01 -7.64
N ILE A 362 4.69 -7.71 -7.76
CA ILE A 362 3.82 -7.60 -8.93
C ILE A 362 2.53 -6.90 -8.55
N ILE A 363 2.15 -5.89 -9.33
CA ILE A 363 0.85 -5.24 -9.21
C ILE A 363 0.03 -5.44 -10.48
N ASN A 364 -1.25 -5.78 -10.29
CA ASN A 364 -2.26 -5.79 -11.33
C ASN A 364 -2.85 -4.39 -11.50
N SER A 365 -2.39 -3.66 -12.52
CA SER A 365 -2.84 -2.28 -12.80
C SER A 365 -4.34 -2.16 -13.03
N LYS A 366 -5.02 -3.25 -13.44
CA LYS A 366 -6.48 -3.29 -13.65
C LYS A 366 -7.27 -2.85 -12.42
N TYR A 367 -6.70 -3.02 -11.23
CA TYR A 367 -7.35 -2.69 -9.96
C TYR A 367 -6.72 -1.50 -9.24
N ILE A 368 -5.76 -0.82 -9.87
CA ILE A 368 -5.24 0.47 -9.39
C ILE A 368 -6.21 1.58 -9.80
N GLU A 369 -6.93 1.45 -10.92
CA GLU A 369 -7.84 2.47 -11.43
C GLU A 369 -8.96 1.91 -12.35
N HIS A 370 -9.91 2.77 -12.75
CA HIS A 370 -10.89 2.54 -13.81
C HIS A 370 -10.26 2.51 -15.24
N THR A 371 -9.06 1.98 -15.40
CA THR A 371 -8.50 1.73 -16.72
C THR A 371 -9.34 0.63 -17.39
N GLN A 372 -10.33 1.05 -18.18
CA GLN A 372 -11.18 0.12 -18.95
C GLN A 372 -10.36 -0.69 -19.96
N ASP A 373 -9.14 -0.22 -20.28
CA ASP A 373 -8.27 -0.83 -21.27
C ASP A 373 -6.98 -1.40 -20.64
N ALA A 374 -6.95 -2.74 -20.60
CA ALA A 374 -5.82 -3.65 -20.39
C ALA A 374 -5.38 -3.99 -18.95
N THR A 375 -5.37 -5.30 -18.67
CA THR A 375 -4.62 -5.99 -17.62
C THR A 375 -3.12 -5.79 -17.81
N LYS A 376 -2.56 -4.66 -17.38
CA LYS A 376 -1.11 -4.48 -17.34
C LYS A 376 -0.57 -4.99 -16.00
N ILE A 377 0.40 -5.87 -16.08
CA ILE A 377 1.14 -6.38 -14.92
C ILE A 377 2.42 -5.55 -14.84
N SER A 378 2.61 -4.85 -13.73
CA SER A 378 3.79 -3.99 -13.55
C SER A 378 4.66 -4.53 -12.42
N SER A 379 5.95 -4.66 -12.71
CA SER A 379 6.96 -4.98 -11.71
C SER A 379 7.30 -3.69 -10.96
N VAL A 380 7.19 -3.72 -9.64
CA VAL A 380 7.47 -2.60 -8.74
C VAL A 380 8.32 -3.07 -7.57
N ARG A 381 8.72 -2.14 -6.69
CA ARG A 381 9.39 -2.49 -5.43
C ARG A 381 8.49 -2.21 -4.24
N CYS A 382 8.27 -3.21 -3.40
CA CYS A 382 7.63 -2.97 -2.11
C CYS A 382 8.62 -2.37 -1.12
N ILE A 383 8.10 -1.48 -0.28
CA ILE A 383 8.79 -0.80 0.81
C ILE A 383 8.05 -1.13 2.10
N THR A 384 8.77 -1.71 3.06
CA THR A 384 8.28 -1.92 4.43
C THR A 384 8.69 -0.73 5.30
N SER A 385 7.76 -0.17 6.08
CA SER A 385 8.07 0.91 7.01
C SER A 385 8.98 0.44 8.14
N LYS A 386 9.84 1.32 8.64
CA LYS A 386 10.67 1.09 9.84
C LYS A 386 10.02 1.61 11.12
N GLU A 387 8.95 2.35 10.99
CA GLU A 387 8.25 3.04 12.08
C GLU A 387 6.78 2.60 12.09
N ASP A 388 6.05 2.90 13.16
CA ASP A 388 4.62 2.58 13.27
C ASP A 388 3.77 3.36 12.26
N THR A 389 4.32 4.44 11.71
CA THR A 389 3.71 5.22 10.62
C THR A 389 3.91 4.50 9.28
N PRO A 390 2.87 4.38 8.44
CA PRO A 390 3.02 3.90 7.07
C PRO A 390 4.09 4.68 6.30
N PHE A 391 4.89 4.00 5.47
CA PHE A 391 5.90 4.68 4.67
C PHE A 391 5.27 5.64 3.66
N TYR A 392 4.07 5.32 3.17
CA TYR A 392 3.27 6.07 2.21
C TYR A 392 1.84 6.22 2.72
N LEU A 393 1.26 7.41 2.54
CA LEU A 393 -0.19 7.61 2.48
C LEU A 393 -0.56 8.37 1.21
N ALA A 394 -1.85 8.42 0.91
CA ALA A 394 -2.38 9.24 -0.16
C ALA A 394 -1.89 10.70 -0.06
N GLY A 395 -1.43 11.26 -1.18
CA GLY A 395 -0.73 12.55 -1.23
C GLY A 395 0.80 12.46 -1.27
N ASP A 396 1.37 11.31 -0.90
CA ASP A 396 2.82 11.05 -1.06
C ASP A 396 3.17 10.50 -2.45
N CYS A 397 2.19 10.32 -3.33
CA CYS A 397 2.45 9.82 -4.66
C CYS A 397 3.38 10.74 -5.45
N GLY A 398 4.28 10.11 -6.20
CA GLY A 398 5.34 10.80 -6.90
C GLY A 398 6.49 11.28 -6.03
N ALA A 399 6.42 11.20 -4.69
CA ALA A 399 7.56 11.56 -3.84
C ALA A 399 8.79 10.72 -4.17
N SER A 400 9.97 11.34 -4.21
CA SER A 400 11.21 10.59 -4.47
C SER A 400 11.57 9.70 -3.29
N VAL A 401 11.81 8.43 -3.61
CA VAL A 401 12.40 7.46 -2.69
C VAL A 401 13.90 7.53 -2.84
N GLN A 402 14.59 7.91 -1.77
CA GLN A 402 16.02 8.15 -1.74
C GLN A 402 16.71 7.13 -0.86
N GLU A 403 17.86 6.63 -1.30
CA GLU A 403 18.75 5.83 -0.48
C GLU A 403 19.25 6.67 0.71
N ASN A 404 19.27 6.09 1.90
CA ASN A 404 19.39 6.83 3.15
C ASN A 404 20.71 7.60 3.27
N ASP A 405 21.80 7.00 2.82
CA ASP A 405 23.16 7.43 3.10
C ASP A 405 23.68 8.37 2.00
N SER A 406 23.46 8.00 0.74
CA SER A 406 23.87 8.75 -0.45
C SER A 406 22.85 9.81 -0.89
N GLY A 407 21.57 9.68 -0.52
CA GLY A 407 20.50 10.52 -1.06
C GLY A 407 20.16 10.24 -2.52
N THR A 408 20.73 9.18 -3.11
CA THR A 408 20.48 8.74 -4.49
C THR A 408 19.02 8.38 -4.68
N ILE A 409 18.39 8.87 -5.74
CA ILE A 409 16.99 8.58 -6.06
C ILE A 409 16.90 7.18 -6.66
N LEU A 410 16.13 6.31 -6.01
CA LEU A 410 15.92 4.92 -6.44
C LEU A 410 14.58 4.73 -7.17
N GLY A 411 13.63 5.64 -6.99
CA GLY A 411 12.31 5.53 -7.57
C GLY A 411 11.34 6.60 -7.07
N LEU A 412 10.09 6.48 -7.50
CA LEU A 412 8.99 7.35 -7.08
C LEU A 412 7.91 6.55 -6.39
N CYS A 413 7.40 7.07 -5.27
CA CYS A 413 6.26 6.52 -4.55
C CYS A 413 5.05 6.35 -5.47
N LEU A 414 4.39 5.18 -5.40
CA LEU A 414 3.29 4.80 -6.30
C LEU A 414 1.97 4.60 -5.54
N ALA A 415 1.94 3.66 -4.59
CA ALA A 415 0.71 3.21 -3.95
C ALA A 415 0.98 2.61 -2.57
N TYR A 416 -0.09 2.37 -1.81
CA TYR A 416 -0.06 1.64 -0.55
C TYR A 416 -1.11 0.54 -0.52
N ASN A 417 -0.69 -0.63 -0.04
CA ASN A 417 -1.58 -1.75 0.21
C ASN A 417 -1.86 -1.84 1.70
N GLU A 418 -3.05 -1.40 2.09
CA GLU A 418 -3.45 -1.38 3.49
C GLU A 418 -3.61 -2.79 4.08
N ALA A 419 -3.92 -3.79 3.25
CA ALA A 419 -4.09 -5.16 3.73
C ALA A 419 -2.75 -5.76 4.18
N SER A 420 -1.70 -5.61 3.36
CA SER A 420 -0.36 -6.08 3.71
C SER A 420 0.49 -5.04 4.46
N LYS A 421 0.02 -3.79 4.58
CA LYS A 421 0.74 -2.66 5.18
C LYS A 421 2.07 -2.32 4.49
N VAL A 422 2.23 -2.62 3.20
CA VAL A 422 3.41 -2.26 2.41
C VAL A 422 3.12 -1.13 1.44
N SER A 423 4.15 -0.31 1.18
CA SER A 423 4.11 0.74 0.16
C SER A 423 4.80 0.27 -1.11
N TYR A 424 4.54 0.92 -2.23
CA TYR A 424 5.15 0.59 -3.52
C TYR A 424 5.81 1.81 -4.12
N MET A 425 6.87 1.55 -4.89
CA MET A 425 7.49 2.55 -5.74
C MET A 425 7.79 1.99 -7.12
N ILE A 426 7.81 2.88 -8.10
CA ILE A 426 8.31 2.61 -9.43
C ILE A 426 9.83 2.82 -9.40
N PRO A 427 10.65 1.84 -9.81
CA PRO A 427 12.10 2.04 -9.93
C PRO A 427 12.44 3.14 -10.94
N MET A 428 13.45 3.97 -10.62
CA MET A 428 13.81 5.11 -11.46
C MET A 428 14.32 4.67 -12.83
N GLU A 429 15.03 3.54 -12.93
CA GLU A 429 15.46 2.94 -14.19
C GLU A 429 14.29 2.64 -15.13
N THR A 430 13.13 2.27 -14.57
CA THR A 430 11.95 1.95 -15.37
C THR A 430 11.31 3.24 -15.90
N ILE A 431 11.21 4.26 -15.06
CA ILE A 431 10.71 5.59 -15.45
C ILE A 431 11.60 6.18 -16.55
N ILE A 432 12.92 6.12 -16.40
CA ILE A 432 13.87 6.69 -17.34
C ILE A 432 13.86 5.93 -18.67
N GLY A 433 13.77 4.60 -18.63
CA GLY A 433 13.59 3.77 -19.83
C GLY A 433 12.35 4.20 -20.61
N GLU A 434 11.20 4.28 -19.95
CA GLU A 434 9.95 4.70 -20.60
C GLU A 434 9.99 6.15 -21.10
N ILE A 435 10.60 7.08 -20.38
CA ILE A 435 10.77 8.46 -20.86
C ILE A 435 11.62 8.45 -22.14
N ASN A 436 12.79 7.80 -22.10
CA ASN A 436 13.72 7.76 -23.23
C ASN A 436 13.13 7.10 -24.48
N ASP A 437 12.25 6.12 -24.32
CA ASP A 437 11.54 5.48 -25.43
C ASP A 437 10.47 6.39 -26.04
N ALA A 438 9.92 7.28 -25.23
CA ALA A 438 8.74 8.05 -25.59
C ALA A 438 9.07 9.49 -26.07
N VAL A 439 10.25 10.03 -25.74
CA VAL A 439 10.70 11.35 -26.20
C VAL A 439 11.88 11.28 -27.18
N THR A 440 12.07 12.33 -27.99
CA THR A 440 13.13 12.37 -29.02
C THR A 440 14.53 12.65 -28.47
N SER A 441 14.61 13.34 -27.33
CA SER A 441 15.86 13.70 -26.64
C SER A 441 15.97 12.81 -25.41
N LYS A 442 17.14 12.24 -25.13
CA LYS A 442 17.29 11.34 -23.97
C LYS A 442 17.52 12.12 -22.69
N ILE A 443 17.19 11.50 -21.56
CA ILE A 443 17.64 11.95 -20.25
C ILE A 443 19.15 11.81 -20.19
N LYS A 444 19.82 12.85 -19.71
CA LYS A 444 21.25 12.85 -19.50
C LYS A 444 21.57 11.96 -18.31
N GLU A 445 22.26 10.85 -18.61
CA GLU A 445 22.76 9.92 -17.60
C GLU A 445 23.73 10.61 -16.64
N PRO A 446 23.65 10.33 -15.32
CA PRO A 446 24.66 10.76 -14.37
C PRO A 446 26.02 10.12 -14.71
N LYS A 447 27.10 10.85 -14.47
CA LYS A 447 28.46 10.33 -14.68
C LYS A 447 28.79 9.31 -13.59
N GLU A 448 28.57 8.02 -13.89
CA GLU A 448 28.87 6.84 -13.06
C GLU A 448 28.28 6.84 -11.64
N THR A 449 27.35 5.92 -11.38
CA THR A 449 26.81 5.67 -10.03
C THR A 449 26.14 4.30 -10.00
N GLN A 450 26.94 3.24 -10.13
CA GLN A 450 26.49 1.96 -9.59
C GLN A 450 26.61 2.05 -8.07
N LEU A 451 25.53 1.75 -7.35
CA LEU A 451 25.57 1.62 -5.89
C LEU A 451 26.39 0.37 -5.56
N GLU A 452 27.67 0.55 -5.22
CA GLU A 452 28.57 -0.52 -4.78
C GLU A 452 27.95 -1.39 -3.67
#